data_AF-A0A6J0PL25-F1
#
_entry.id   AF-A0A6J0PL25-F1
#
_cell.length_a   1.000
_cell.length_b   1.000
_cell.length_c   1.000
_cell.angle_alpha   90.00
_cell.angle_beta   90.00
_cell.angle_gamma   90.00
#
_symmetry.space_group_name_H-M   'P 1'
#
loop_
_entity.id
_entity.type
_entity.pdbx_description
1 polymer ?
#
loop_
_entity_poly.entity_id
_entity_poly.type
_entity_poly.pdbx_seq_one_letter_code
_entity_poly.pdbx_strand_id
1 'polypeptide(L)'
;MENPEAEVYFVFLNFDPELTKGSAELDAYLSNKHDQLLERLLEPNTYKKRSSLAIVDGFAVEITEKQAAILRSAKEVRVVEKNQELA
;
A
#
# COMPACT_ATOMS: atom_id res chain seq x y z
N MET A 1 11.37 19.13 10.97
CA MET A 1 10.41 19.58 9.95
C MET A 1 9.35 18.51 9.89
N GLU A 2 8.20 18.75 10.51
CA GLU A 2 7.02 17.93 10.30
C GLU A 2 6.56 18.18 8.86
N ASN A 3 6.52 17.12 8.07
CA ASN A 3 6.00 17.18 6.71
C ASN A 3 4.50 17.50 6.83
N PRO A 4 3.94 18.47 6.08
CA PRO A 4 2.52 18.74 6.17
C PRO A 4 1.75 17.47 5.76
N GLU A 5 1.06 16.89 6.75
CA GLU A 5 -0.05 15.93 6.62
C GLU A 5 0.26 14.58 5.93
N ALA A 6 1.40 13.96 6.22
CA ALA A 6 1.55 12.53 5.93
C ALA A 6 0.69 11.73 6.92
N GLU A 7 -0.25 10.94 6.39
CA GLU A 7 -1.19 10.15 7.18
C GLU A 7 -1.11 8.70 6.77
N VAL A 8 -1.62 7.80 7.62
CA VAL A 8 -1.65 6.37 7.30
C VAL A 8 -2.85 6.10 6.40
N TYR A 9 -2.59 5.49 5.24
CA TYR A 9 -3.61 4.99 4.32
C TYR A 9 -3.53 3.47 4.24
N PHE A 10 -4.69 2.82 4.14
CA PHE A 10 -4.83 1.44 3.74
C PHE A 10 -5.06 1.36 2.24
N VAL A 11 -4.19 0.63 1.56
CA VAL A 11 -4.25 0.39 0.12
C VAL A 11 -4.59 -1.08 -0.09
N PHE A 12 -5.66 -1.33 -0.84
CA PHE A 12 -6.10 -2.68 -1.20
C PHE A 12 -5.98 -2.86 -2.70
N LEU A 13 -5.34 -3.95 -3.12
CA LEU A 13 -5.12 -4.28 -4.52
C LEU A 13 -6.27 -5.12 -5.08
N ASN A 14 -6.32 -5.19 -6.40
CA ASN A 14 -7.18 -6.15 -7.08
C ASN A 14 -6.72 -7.58 -6.76
N PHE A 15 -7.68 -8.49 -6.68
CA PHE A 15 -7.42 -9.88 -6.32
C PHE A 15 -6.33 -10.51 -7.20
N ASP A 16 -5.30 -11.04 -6.54
CA ASP A 16 -4.25 -11.79 -7.19
C ASP A 16 -4.52 -13.30 -7.08
N PRO A 17 -4.71 -14.01 -8.20
CA PRO A 17 -4.89 -15.46 -8.20
C PRO A 17 -3.73 -16.21 -7.53
N GLU A 18 -2.54 -15.62 -7.44
CA GLU A 18 -1.39 -16.24 -6.77
C GLU A 18 -1.61 -16.40 -5.25
N LEU A 19 -2.53 -15.65 -4.65
CA LEU A 19 -2.92 -15.76 -3.23
C LEU A 19 -3.45 -17.16 -2.86
N THR A 20 -3.96 -17.93 -3.82
CA THR A 20 -4.53 -19.26 -3.54
C THR A 20 -3.47 -20.35 -3.40
N LYS A 21 -2.19 -20.04 -3.64
CA LYS A 21 -1.11 -21.03 -3.64
C LYS A 21 -0.54 -21.35 -2.25
N GLY A 22 -1.01 -20.68 -1.19
CA GLY A 22 -0.84 -21.05 0.22
C GLY A 22 0.57 -21.49 0.63
N SER A 23 1.46 -20.56 0.96
CA SER A 23 2.79 -20.88 1.49
C SER A 23 3.37 -19.73 2.33
N ALA A 24 4.40 -20.02 3.13
CA ALA A 24 5.19 -18.99 3.83
C ALA A 24 5.87 -17.99 2.87
N GLU A 25 6.00 -18.33 1.59
CA GLU A 25 6.53 -17.46 0.54
C GLU A 25 5.50 -16.39 0.15
N LEU A 26 4.22 -16.56 0.51
CA LEU A 26 3.16 -15.63 0.15
C LEU A 26 3.34 -14.26 0.82
N ASP A 27 3.70 -14.21 2.09
CA ASP A 27 3.93 -12.94 2.79
C ASP A 27 5.09 -12.16 2.16
N ALA A 28 6.17 -12.85 1.79
CA ALA A 28 7.32 -12.25 1.11
C ALA A 28 6.96 -11.80 -0.31
N TYR A 29 6.22 -12.62 -1.06
CA TYR A 29 5.72 -12.30 -2.39
C TYR A 29 4.85 -11.03 -2.37
N LEU A 30 3.85 -10.99 -1.48
CA LEU A 30 2.97 -9.84 -1.33
C LEU A 30 3.71 -8.60 -0.85
N SER A 31 4.61 -8.76 0.12
CA SER A 31 5.44 -7.63 0.57
C SER A 31 6.24 -7.03 -0.58
N ASN A 32 6.93 -7.85 -1.37
CA ASN A 32 7.71 -7.40 -2.53
C ASN A 32 6.82 -6.76 -3.60
N LYS A 33 5.64 -7.33 -3.86
CA LYS A 33 4.65 -6.75 -4.79
C LYS A 33 4.19 -5.36 -4.34
N HIS A 34 3.93 -5.17 -3.05
CA HIS A 34 3.59 -3.87 -2.48
C HIS A 34 4.74 -2.86 -2.64
N ASP A 35 5.98 -3.30 -2.39
CA ASP A 35 7.16 -2.44 -2.49
C ASP A 35 7.40 -2.00 -3.95
N GLN A 36 7.30 -2.94 -4.90
CA GLN A 36 7.40 -2.64 -6.34
C GLN A 36 6.32 -1.67 -6.82
N LEU A 37 5.09 -1.79 -6.31
CA LEU A 37 4.02 -0.86 -6.66
C LEU A 37 4.34 0.56 -6.18
N LEU A 38 4.81 0.68 -4.93
CA LEU A 38 5.16 1.97 -4.35
C LEU A 38 6.36 2.62 -5.06
N GLU A 39 7.42 1.85 -5.32
CA GLU A 39 8.61 2.33 -6.03
C GLU A 39 8.31 2.80 -7.45
N ARG A 40 7.33 2.17 -8.12
CA ARG A 40 6.93 2.52 -9.48
C ARG A 40 6.08 3.79 -9.55
N LEU A 41 5.27 4.05 -8.52
CA LEU A 41 4.26 5.11 -8.55
C LEU A 41 4.67 6.36 -7.76
N LEU A 42 5.51 6.21 -6.75
CA LEU A 42 5.89 7.27 -5.84
C LEU A 42 7.40 7.48 -5.86
N GLU A 43 7.83 8.71 -5.60
CA GLU A 43 9.25 9.02 -5.51
C GLU A 43 9.90 8.29 -4.31
N PRO A 44 11.09 7.69 -4.48
CA PRO A 44 11.79 7.04 -3.38
C PRO A 44 12.00 8.00 -2.20
N ASN A 45 11.94 7.46 -0.98
CA ASN A 45 12.08 8.22 0.28
C ASN A 45 10.98 9.26 0.56
N THR A 46 9.88 9.25 -0.21
CA THR A 46 8.71 10.13 0.04
C THR A 46 7.52 9.43 0.70
N TYR A 47 7.65 8.15 1.01
CA TYR A 47 6.62 7.32 1.63
C TYR A 47 7.23 6.36 2.65
N LYS A 48 6.41 5.84 3.56
CA LYS A 48 6.83 4.81 4.52
C LYS A 48 5.77 3.72 4.64
N LYS A 49 6.04 2.54 4.08
CA LYS A 49 5.20 1.36 4.29
C LYS A 49 5.32 0.91 5.75
N ARG A 50 4.18 0.74 6.41
CA ARG A 50 4.07 0.38 7.84
C ARG A 50 3.88 -1.12 8.01
N SER A 51 3.03 -1.73 7.19
CA SER A 51 2.74 -3.17 7.26
C SER A 51 2.12 -3.68 5.96
N SER A 52 2.26 -4.99 5.71
CA SER A 52 1.50 -5.71 4.68
C SER A 52 0.34 -6.46 5.33
N LEU A 53 -0.81 -6.49 4.66
CA LEU A 53 -2.04 -7.16 5.05
C LEU A 53 -2.30 -8.34 4.10
N ALA A 54 -1.60 -9.45 4.33
CA ALA A 54 -1.54 -10.59 3.41
C ALA A 54 -2.91 -11.24 3.11
N ILE A 55 -3.84 -11.20 4.07
CA ILE A 55 -5.18 -11.80 3.92
C ILE A 55 -6.02 -11.11 2.83
N VAL A 56 -5.76 -9.82 2.57
CA VAL A 56 -6.59 -8.96 1.71
C VAL A 56 -5.81 -8.30 0.58
N ASP A 57 -4.60 -8.79 0.27
CA ASP A 57 -3.68 -8.24 -0.74
C ASP A 57 -3.60 -6.71 -0.65
N GLY A 58 -3.29 -6.24 0.57
CA GLY A 58 -3.23 -4.82 0.88
C GLY A 58 -2.08 -4.48 1.80
N PHE A 59 -1.91 -3.19 2.07
CA PHE A 59 -0.86 -2.69 2.95
C PHE A 59 -1.22 -1.35 3.56
N ALA A 60 -0.61 -1.04 4.70
CA ALA A 60 -0.65 0.27 5.32
C ALA A 60 0.59 1.08 4.92
N VAL A 61 0.41 2.31 4.46
CA VAL A 61 1.49 3.20 4.07
C VAL A 61 1.22 4.61 4.59
N GLU A 62 2.27 5.26 5.05
CA GLU A 62 2.24 6.67 5.42
C GLU A 62 2.63 7.53 4.22
N ILE A 63 1.70 8.34 3.76
CA ILE A 63 1.78 9.15 2.55
C ILE A 63 0.92 10.41 2.68
N THR A 64 1.14 11.37 1.78
CA THR A 64 0.29 12.55 1.60
C THR A 64 -0.99 12.23 0.83
N GLU A 65 -2.02 13.06 0.97
CA GLU A 65 -3.27 12.95 0.19
C GLU A 65 -3.00 12.96 -1.33
N LYS A 66 -1.99 13.72 -1.79
CA LYS A 66 -1.59 13.74 -3.21
C LYS A 66 -1.08 12.37 -3.68
N GLN A 67 -0.23 11.73 -2.89
CA GLN A 67 0.26 10.39 -3.20
C GLN A 67 -0.86 9.35 -3.11
N ALA A 68 -1.80 9.50 -2.16
CA ALA A 68 -2.99 8.66 -2.08
C ALA A 68 -3.84 8.77 -3.36
N ALA A 69 -4.02 9.97 -3.91
CA ALA A 69 -4.72 10.18 -5.18
C ALA A 69 -4.02 9.50 -6.38
N ILE A 70 -2.68 9.49 -6.40
CA ILE A 70 -1.90 8.74 -7.41
C ILE A 70 -2.20 7.25 -7.29
N LEU A 71 -2.17 6.69 -6.08
CA LEU A 71 -2.49 5.28 -5.85
C LEU A 71 -3.92 4.93 -6.25
N ARG A 72 -4.91 5.78 -5.95
CA ARG A 72 -6.32 5.60 -6.39
C ARG A 72 -6.48 5.54 -7.91
N SER A 73 -5.54 6.12 -8.65
CA SER A 73 -5.57 6.15 -10.11
C SER A 73 -4.85 4.94 -10.74
N ALA A 74 -4.17 4.12 -9.94
CA ALA A 74 -3.48 2.94 -10.44
C ALA A 74 -4.45 1.80 -10.71
N LYS A 75 -4.36 1.20 -11.90
CA LYS A 75 -5.22 0.09 -12.35
C LYS A 75 -5.16 -1.15 -11.44
N GLU A 76 -4.05 -1.34 -10.73
CA GLU A 76 -3.85 -2.46 -9.81
C GLU A 76 -4.48 -2.23 -8.43
N VAL A 77 -4.79 -0.96 -8.10
CA VAL A 77 -5.34 -0.56 -6.81
C VAL A 77 -6.86 -0.58 -6.90
N ARG A 78 -7.50 -1.24 -5.94
CA ARG A 78 -8.95 -1.34 -5.83
C ARG A 78 -9.51 -0.22 -4.96
N VAL A 79 -8.87 0.02 -3.81
CA VAL A 79 -9.35 0.96 -2.78
C VAL A 79 -8.15 1.61 -2.08
N VAL A 80 -8.28 2.89 -1.74
CA VAL A 80 -7.35 3.62 -0.86
C VAL A 80 -8.15 4.38 0.18
N GLU A 81 -8.09 3.93 1.43
CA GLU A 81 -8.80 4.52 2.57
C GLU A 81 -7.82 5.18 3.53
N LYS A 82 -8.19 6.35 4.05
CA LYS A 82 -7.44 7.00 5.14
C LYS A 82 -7.73 6.27 6.44
N ASN A 83 -6.69 5.95 7.21
CA ASN A 83 -6.86 5.35 8.54
C ASN A 83 -7.45 6.41 9.50
N GLN A 84 -8.68 6.16 9.96
CA GLN A 84 -9.41 7.07 10.84
C GLN A 84 -9.12 6.85 12.34
N GLU A 85 -8.38 5.81 12.72
CA GLU A 85 -8.06 5.54 14.14
C GLU A 85 -6.98 6.46 14.73
N LEU A 86 -6.32 7.30 13.92
CA LEU A 86 -5.28 8.24 14.34
C LEU A 86 -5.72 9.70 14.15
N ALA A 87 -6.93 10.03 14.63
CA ALA A 87 -7.45 11.40 14.66
C ALA A 87 -7.17 12.10 16.01
#